data_AF-A0A954V4D8-F1
#
_entry.id   AF-A0A954V4D8-F1
#
_cell.length_a   1.000
_cell.length_b   1.000
_cell.length_c   1.000
_cell.angle_alpha   90.00
_cell.angle_beta   90.00
_cell.angle_gamma   90.00
#
_symmetry.space_group_name_H-M   'P 1'
#
loop_
_entity.id
_entity.type
_entity.pdbx_description
1 polymer ?
#
loop_
_entity_poly.entity_id
_entity_poly.type
_entity_poly.pdbx_seq_one_letter_code
_entity_poly.pdbx_strand_id
1 'polypeptide(L)' 'MVTVREDDEQAARLAVIAHIRHEHTDYDSLLMKGVPRDEARRRIRLTVDQVTSPWENS' A
#
# COMPACT_ATOMS: atom_id res chain seq x y z
N MET A 1 -1.20 -29.69 8.20
CA MET A 1 -0.27 -28.57 8.43
C MET A 1 -0.19 -27.81 7.11
N VAL A 2 -0.81 -26.64 7.02
CA VAL A 2 -0.71 -25.79 5.82
C VAL A 2 0.54 -24.95 6.01
N THR A 3 1.54 -25.13 5.15
CA THR A 3 2.74 -24.29 5.12
C THR A 3 2.43 -23.07 4.26
N VAL A 4 2.47 -21.88 4.86
CA VAL A 4 2.41 -20.62 4.13
C VAL A 4 3.61 -20.57 3.18
N ARG A 5 3.39 -20.22 1.92
CA ARG A 5 4.46 -20.06 0.92
C ARG A 5 4.91 -18.61 0.94
N GLU A 6 6.19 -18.33 0.68
CA GLU A 6 6.72 -16.95 0.63
C GLU A 6 5.94 -16.06 -0.36
N ASP A 7 5.41 -16.64 -1.43
CA ASP A 7 4.53 -15.94 -2.39
C ASP A 7 3.21 -15.48 -1.76
N ASP A 8 2.67 -16.27 -0.81
CA ASP A 8 1.42 -15.94 -0.12
C ASP A 8 1.63 -14.75 0.86
N GLU A 9 2.79 -14.70 1.52
CA GLU A 9 3.16 -13.57 2.39
C GLU A 9 3.35 -12.28 1.59
N GLN A 10 4.01 -12.36 0.43
CA GLN A 10 4.16 -11.22 -0.47
C GLN A 10 2.80 -10.75 -1.02
N ALA A 11 1.94 -11.68 -1.42
CA ALA A 11 0.60 -11.36 -1.89
C ALA A 11 -0.24 -10.69 -0.79
N ALA A 12 -0.18 -11.20 0.44
CA ALA A 12 -0.86 -10.62 1.60
C ALA A 12 -0.34 -9.20 1.88
N ARG A 13 0.98 -8.99 1.87
CA ARG A 13 1.58 -7.66 2.05
C ARG A 13 1.11 -6.67 0.98
N LEU A 14 1.08 -7.09 -0.29
CA LEU A 14 0.60 -6.25 -1.39
C LEU A 14 -0.88 -5.89 -1.25
N ALA A 15 -1.71 -6.83 -0.78
CA ALA A 15 -3.12 -6.58 -0.53
C ALA A 15 -3.32 -5.55 0.59
N VAL A 16 -2.56 -5.66 1.68
CA VAL A 16 -2.58 -4.69 2.80
C VAL A 16 -2.15 -3.30 2.33
N ILE A 17 -1.04 -3.20 1.57
CA ILE A 17 -0.58 -1.93 1.01
C ILE A 17 -1.63 -1.32 0.06
N ALA A 18 -2.29 -2.14 -0.75
CA ALA A 18 -3.37 -1.68 -1.61
C ALA A 18 -4.54 -1.11 -0.80
N HIS A 19 -4.96 -1.79 0.27
CA HIS A 19 -6.02 -1.31 1.16
C HIS A 19 -5.66 0.03 1.82
N ILE A 20 -4.47 0.14 2.40
CA ILE A 20 -3.98 1.38 3.04
C ILE A 20 -3.98 2.55 2.06
N ARG A 21 -3.54 2.31 0.82
CA ARG A 21 -3.55 3.34 -0.21
C ARG A 21 -4.95 3.92 -0.43
N HIS A 22 -5.98 3.08 -0.46
CA HIS A 22 -7.34 3.53 -0.74
C HIS A 22 -8.02 4.15 0.49
N GLU A 23 -7.83 3.56 1.67
CA GLU A 23 -8.55 3.97 2.89
C GLU A 23 -7.84 5.03 3.74
N HIS A 24 -6.50 5.08 3.68
CA HIS A 24 -5.69 5.87 4.60
C HIS A 24 -4.87 6.96 3.91
N THR A 25 -5.11 7.22 2.62
CA THR A 25 -4.42 8.28 1.88
C THR A 25 -5.38 9.00 0.93
N ASP A 26 -4.97 10.17 0.42
CA ASP A 26 -5.72 10.93 -0.58
C ASP A 26 -5.70 10.29 -1.98
N TYR A 27 -5.32 9.02 -2.13
CA TYR A 27 -5.11 8.38 -3.43
C TYR A 27 -6.32 8.50 -4.35
N ASP A 28 -7.51 8.15 -3.87
CA ASP A 28 -8.72 8.18 -4.68
C ASP A 28 -9.11 9.62 -5.03
N SER A 29 -8.94 10.55 -4.09
CA SER A 29 -9.11 11.99 -4.34
C SER A 29 -8.16 12.53 -5.41
N LEU A 30 -6.90 12.08 -5.44
CA LEU A 30 -5.93 12.46 -6.47
C LEU A 30 -6.33 11.89 -7.84
N LEU A 31 -6.79 10.64 -7.89
CA LEU A 31 -7.28 10.03 -9.14
C LEU A 31 -8.51 10.75 -9.67
N MET A 32 -9.47 11.10 -8.81
CA MET A 32 -10.66 11.87 -9.20
C MET A 32 -10.31 13.26 -9.74
N LYS A 33 -9.22 13.87 -9.24
CA LYS A 33 -8.66 15.14 -9.76
C LYS A 33 -7.87 14.98 -11.07
N GLY A 34 -7.80 13.77 -11.63
CA GLY A 34 -7.07 13.49 -12.87
C GLY A 34 -5.56 13.35 -12.71
N VAL A 35 -5.05 13.21 -11.48
CA VAL A 35 -3.62 12.98 -11.25
C VAL A 35 -3.25 11.59 -11.78
N PRO A 36 -2.18 11.45 -12.60
CA PRO A 36 -1.73 10.15 -13.08
C PRO A 36 -1.39 9.20 -11.94
N ARG A 37 -1.66 7.90 -12.11
CA ARG A 37 -1.47 6.88 -11.06
C ARG A 37 -0.06 6.89 -10.47
N ASP A 38 0.97 7.05 -11.29
CA ASP A 38 2.36 7.03 -10.81
C ASP A 38 2.69 8.27 -9.98
N GLU A 39 2.12 9.43 -10.35
CA GLU A 39 2.25 10.65 -9.57
C GLU A 39 1.48 10.57 -8.26
N ALA A 40 0.24 10.06 -8.29
CA ALA A 40 -0.55 9.82 -7.09
C ALA A 40 0.18 8.88 -6.12
N ARG A 41 0.74 7.77 -6.64
CA ARG A 41 1.57 6.81 -5.87
C ARG A 41 2.80 7.47 -5.26
N ARG A 42 3.51 8.33 -6.01
CA ARG A 42 4.68 9.06 -5.48
C ARG A 42 4.28 9.97 -4.32
N ARG A 43 3.16 10.68 -4.42
CA ARG A 43 2.72 11.63 -3.38
C ARG A 43 2.34 10.95 -2.07
N ILE A 44 1.67 9.81 -2.14
CA ILE A 44 1.21 9.09 -0.94
C ILE A 44 2.28 8.18 -0.33
N ARG A 45 3.43 8.00 -1.01
CA ARG A 45 4.44 7.01 -0.64
C ARG A 45 4.89 7.16 0.80
N LEU A 46 5.15 8.40 1.25
CA LEU A 46 5.55 8.66 2.64
C LEU A 46 4.46 8.26 3.65
N THR A 47 3.19 8.49 3.34
CA THR A 47 2.08 8.09 4.21
C THR A 47 1.94 6.58 4.28
N VAL A 48 2.06 5.88 3.15
CA VAL A 48 2.05 4.42 3.12
C VAL A 48 3.24 3.85 3.89
N ASP A 49 4.44 4.38 3.66
CA ASP A 49 5.68 3.96 4.33
C ASP A 49 5.61 4.19 5.85
N GLN A 50 4.96 5.27 6.32
CA GLN A 50 4.75 5.52 7.74
C GLN A 50 3.81 4.50 8.39
N VAL A 51 2.74 4.11 7.69
CA VAL A 51 1.81 3.09 8.18
C VAL A 51 2.46 1.70 8.14
N THR A 52 3.34 1.45 7.16
CA THR A 52 3.99 0.15 6.99
C THR A 52 5.27 -0.03 7.81
N SER A 53 5.96 1.04 8.17
CA SER A 53 7.25 0.98 8.86
C SER A 53 7.29 0.11 10.13
N PRO A 54 6.23 0.00 10.96
CA PRO A 54 6.25 -0.83 12.16
C PRO A 54 6.39 -2.33 11.88
N TRP A 55 5.83 -2.84 10.79
CA TRP A 55 5.90 -4.27 10.46
C TRP A 55 7.11 -4.63 9.58
N GLU A 56 7.70 -3.66 8.87
CA GLU A 56 8.86 -3.93 8.02
C GLU A 56 10.15 -4.16 8.81
N ASN A 57 10.18 -3.74 10.07
CA ASN A 57 11.31 -3.92 10.99
C ASN A 57 11.05 -5.02 12.05
N SER A 58 10.00 -5.83 11.88
CA SER A 58 9.60 -6.86 12.85
C SER A 58 9.99 -8.27 12.44
#